data_AF-A0A1Q9UNT8-F1
#
_entry.id   AF-A0A1Q9UNT8-F1
#
_cell.length_a   1.000
_cell.length_b   1.000
_cell.length_c   1.000
_cell.angle_alpha   90.00
_cell.angle_beta   90.00
_cell.angle_gamma   90.00
#
_symmetry.space_group_name_H-M   'P 1'
#
loop_
_entity.id
_entity.type
_entity.pdbx_description
1 polymer ?
#
loop_
_entity_poly.entity_id
_entity_poly.type
_entity_poly.pdbx_seq_one_letter_code
_entity_poly.pdbx_strand_id
1 'polypeptide(L)'
;MVEVAAVVKAYDVRGLVPEQLDAGTARALGSAFAQVVVRPEGHAGIVLGRDMRATSPELADAFAGGVLEQGVDVMDIGLCSTDGLSYASGTRDLPGAMVTASHNPAGDNGIKLCRAAAAPVGQDSRLAEIRDLAQWLLDRGDLHQLTAPASAGRRQEVDLLADYAAPATERVRRWALDRGARVDDTDGLLGRQDEGSVAFWWVSLRSSNTEPVMRLTVEARDGARMEQVRDAVLAVVEQED
;
A
#
# COMPACT_ATOMS: atom_id res chain seq x y z
N MET A 1 -12.70 12.44 22.54
CA MET A 1 -11.31 12.09 22.15
C MET A 1 -11.36 10.69 21.59
N VAL A 2 -10.69 10.45 20.46
CA VAL A 2 -10.61 9.12 19.87
C VAL A 2 -9.70 8.25 20.74
N GLU A 3 -10.12 7.03 21.05
CA GLU A 3 -9.29 6.03 21.73
C GLU A 3 -8.50 5.23 20.69
N VAL A 4 -7.19 5.46 20.59
CA VAL A 4 -6.30 4.82 19.60
C VAL A 4 -6.32 3.30 19.76
N ALA A 5 -6.43 2.80 20.99
CA ALA A 5 -6.57 1.37 21.25
C ALA A 5 -7.82 0.74 20.61
N ALA A 6 -8.87 1.52 20.35
CA ALA A 6 -10.07 1.03 19.69
C ALA A 6 -9.85 0.74 18.19
N VAL A 7 -8.90 1.43 17.55
CA VAL A 7 -8.60 1.27 16.12
C VAL A 7 -7.35 0.46 15.82
N VAL A 8 -6.38 0.39 16.72
CA VAL A 8 -5.20 -0.46 16.53
C VAL A 8 -5.58 -1.92 16.78
N LYS A 9 -5.48 -2.75 15.73
CA LYS A 9 -5.75 -4.19 15.75
C LYS A 9 -4.44 -4.98 15.87
N ALA A 10 -4.49 -6.28 15.62
CA ALA A 10 -3.32 -7.16 15.77
C ALA A 10 -2.17 -6.83 14.80
N TYR A 11 -2.49 -6.36 13.58
CA TYR A 11 -1.51 -6.17 12.51
C TYR A 11 -1.70 -4.87 11.71
N ASP A 12 -2.75 -4.09 11.97
CA ASP A 12 -3.02 -2.83 11.29
C ASP A 12 -3.88 -1.88 12.15
N VAL A 13 -4.12 -0.68 11.64
CA VAL A 13 -5.07 0.29 12.19
C VAL A 13 -6.34 0.26 11.34
N ARG A 14 -7.52 0.13 11.96
CA ARG A 14 -8.83 0.20 11.29
C ARG A 14 -9.90 0.84 12.16
N GLY A 15 -10.72 1.70 11.55
CA GLY A 15 -11.89 2.28 12.20
C GLY A 15 -12.80 3.01 11.21
N LEU A 16 -14.01 3.33 11.69
CA LEU A 16 -14.95 4.21 11.01
C LEU A 16 -14.39 5.64 10.93
N VAL A 17 -14.57 6.28 9.79
CA VAL A 17 -14.15 7.67 9.57
C VAL A 17 -15.37 8.57 9.44
N PRO A 18 -15.47 9.67 10.22
CA PRO A 18 -14.46 10.22 11.13
C PRO A 18 -14.56 9.75 12.60
N GLU A 19 -15.52 8.88 12.95
CA GLU A 19 -15.89 8.65 14.36
C GLU A 19 -14.80 7.96 15.20
N GLN A 20 -14.04 7.05 14.58
CA GLN A 20 -13.01 6.25 15.25
C GLN A 20 -11.61 6.54 14.70
N LEU A 21 -11.50 7.00 13.47
CA LEU A 21 -10.25 7.39 12.83
C LEU A 21 -10.46 8.72 12.10
N ASP A 22 -9.73 9.74 12.53
CA ASP A 22 -9.77 11.10 11.96
C ASP A 22 -8.36 11.60 11.62
N ALA A 23 -8.27 12.80 11.06
CA ALA A 23 -6.99 13.44 10.71
C ALA A 23 -6.08 13.63 11.93
N GLY A 24 -6.62 13.97 13.10
CA GLY A 24 -5.84 14.12 14.33
C GLY A 24 -5.16 12.81 14.73
N THR A 25 -5.94 11.72 14.71
CA THR A 25 -5.47 10.37 15.01
C THR A 25 -4.45 9.90 13.97
N ALA A 26 -4.69 10.13 12.68
CA ALA A 26 -3.74 9.80 11.61
C ALA A 26 -2.40 10.53 11.76
N ARG A 27 -2.42 11.82 12.10
CA ARG A 27 -1.21 12.61 12.39
C ARG A 27 -0.44 12.07 13.60
N ALA A 28 -1.14 11.75 14.69
CA ALA A 28 -0.52 11.14 15.87
C ALA A 28 0.14 9.79 15.55
N LEU A 29 -0.53 8.94 14.75
CA LEU A 29 0.02 7.68 14.27
C LEU A 29 1.26 7.87 13.38
N GLY A 30 1.26 8.87 12.49
CA GLY A 30 2.42 9.20 11.67
C GLY A 30 3.63 9.61 12.50
N SER A 31 3.42 10.50 13.48
CA SER A 31 4.48 10.91 14.42
C SER A 31 5.01 9.74 15.24
N ALA A 32 4.10 8.89 15.74
CA ALA A 32 4.48 7.72 16.52
C ALA A 32 5.27 6.70 15.68
N PHE A 33 4.85 6.44 14.44
CA PHE A 33 5.57 5.55 13.52
C PHE A 33 6.99 6.03 13.25
N ALA A 34 7.17 7.34 12.99
CA ALA A 34 8.49 7.93 12.78
C ALA A 34 9.41 7.76 14.00
N GLN A 35 8.88 7.93 15.21
CA GLN A 35 9.66 7.86 16.46
C GLN A 35 9.95 6.44 16.93
N VAL A 36 9.05 5.49 16.67
CA VAL A 36 9.13 4.10 17.18
C VAL A 36 9.80 3.16 16.20
N VAL A 37 9.63 3.39 14.89
CA VAL A 37 10.15 2.49 13.84
C VAL A 37 11.22 3.19 13.03
N VAL A 38 10.86 4.27 12.32
CA VAL A 38 11.70 4.82 11.25
C VAL A 38 13.05 5.32 11.77
N ARG A 39 13.04 6.21 12.77
CA ARG A 39 14.28 6.79 13.31
C ARG A 39 15.12 5.77 14.10
N PRO A 40 14.55 4.95 15.00
CA PRO A 40 15.33 3.94 15.72
C PRO A 40 15.98 2.87 14.83
N GLU A 41 15.37 2.59 13.68
CA GLU A 41 15.92 1.64 12.68
C GLU A 41 16.88 2.34 11.69
N GLY A 42 17.12 3.65 11.84
CA GLY A 42 18.14 4.39 11.08
C GLY A 42 17.70 4.89 9.71
N HIS A 43 16.40 4.85 9.40
CA HIS A 43 15.87 5.34 8.13
C HIS A 43 15.61 6.86 8.18
N ALA A 44 15.86 7.54 7.06
CA ALA A 44 15.64 8.98 6.90
C ALA A 44 14.26 9.32 6.33
N GLY A 45 13.52 8.34 5.83
CA GLY A 45 12.24 8.55 5.18
C GLY A 45 11.35 7.31 5.16
N ILE A 46 10.13 7.48 4.66
CA ILE A 46 9.16 6.41 4.43
C ILE A 46 8.58 6.48 3.02
N VAL A 47 7.99 5.37 2.57
CA VAL A 47 7.05 5.35 1.44
C VAL A 47 5.63 5.48 1.98
N LEU A 48 4.82 6.35 1.37
CA LEU A 48 3.41 6.53 1.71
C LEU A 48 2.55 6.27 0.46
N GLY A 49 1.57 5.40 0.59
CA GLY A 49 0.58 5.13 -0.45
C GLY A 49 -0.84 5.14 0.12
N ARG A 50 -1.84 5.17 -0.76
CA ARG A 50 -3.25 5.14 -0.36
C ARG A 50 -4.14 4.48 -1.40
N ASP A 51 -5.30 4.00 -0.95
CA ASP A 51 -6.36 3.50 -1.83
C ASP A 51 -7.27 4.62 -2.38
N MET A 52 -8.35 4.22 -3.05
CA MET A 52 -9.32 5.09 -3.72
C MET A 52 -10.49 5.57 -2.84
N ARG A 53 -10.48 5.30 -1.52
CA ARG A 53 -11.56 5.79 -0.64
C ARG A 53 -11.55 7.31 -0.59
N ALA A 54 -12.72 7.92 -0.52
CA ALA A 54 -12.86 9.38 -0.47
C ALA A 54 -12.16 10.01 0.75
N THR A 55 -12.02 9.26 1.85
CA THR A 55 -11.35 9.70 3.08
C THR A 55 -9.84 9.45 3.09
N SER A 56 -9.31 8.64 2.17
CA SER A 56 -7.88 8.28 2.14
C SER A 56 -6.94 9.46 1.88
N PRO A 57 -7.26 10.45 1.01
CA PRO A 57 -6.40 11.62 0.82
C PRO A 57 -6.15 12.41 2.12
N GLU A 58 -7.21 12.74 2.86
CA GLU A 58 -7.09 13.50 4.11
C GLU A 58 -6.30 12.76 5.18
N LEU A 59 -6.55 11.45 5.34
CA LEU A 59 -5.82 10.63 6.30
C LEU A 59 -4.34 10.47 5.92
N ALA A 60 -4.03 10.31 4.64
CA ALA A 60 -2.65 10.24 4.15
C ALA A 60 -1.90 11.56 4.37
N ASP A 61 -2.54 12.70 4.08
CA ASP A 61 -1.95 14.03 4.32
C ASP A 61 -1.67 14.27 5.80
N ALA A 62 -2.61 13.90 6.67
CA ALA A 62 -2.44 14.05 8.10
C ALA A 62 -1.33 13.13 8.65
N PHE A 63 -1.31 11.86 8.23
CA PHE A 63 -0.25 10.92 8.59
C PHE A 63 1.13 11.42 8.13
N ALA A 64 1.24 11.88 6.88
CA ALA A 64 2.46 12.48 6.35
C ALA A 64 2.90 13.68 7.20
N GLY A 65 1.99 14.57 7.59
CA GLY A 65 2.28 15.71 8.46
C GLY A 65 2.94 15.27 9.77
N GLY A 66 2.40 14.23 10.42
CA GLY A 66 2.96 13.67 11.64
C GLY A 66 4.37 13.11 11.46
N VAL A 67 4.65 12.47 10.33
CA VAL A 67 5.98 11.94 9.99
C VAL A 67 6.98 13.08 9.74
N LEU A 68 6.60 14.07 8.92
CA LEU A 68 7.44 15.21 8.54
C LEU A 68 7.83 16.05 9.76
N GLU A 69 6.94 16.19 10.75
CA GLU A 69 7.20 16.87 12.02
C GLU A 69 8.30 16.21 12.85
N GLN A 70 8.62 14.95 12.59
CA GLN A 70 9.71 14.21 13.21
C GLN A 70 11.02 14.27 12.40
N GLY A 71 11.07 15.09 11.35
CA GLY A 71 12.26 15.28 10.51
C GLY A 71 12.52 14.11 9.57
N VAL A 72 11.48 13.31 9.31
CA VAL A 72 11.51 12.13 8.43
C VAL A 72 10.87 12.51 7.09
N ASP A 73 11.54 12.17 6.00
CA ASP A 73 11.06 12.43 4.65
C ASP A 73 9.91 11.50 4.26
N VAL A 74 9.03 11.97 3.37
CA VAL A 74 7.90 11.17 2.86
C VAL A 74 8.01 11.09 1.34
N MET A 75 8.27 9.88 0.83
CA MET A 75 8.10 9.53 -0.57
C MET A 75 6.64 9.10 -0.79
N ASP A 76 5.83 10.02 -1.30
CA ASP A 76 4.42 9.79 -1.56
C ASP A 76 4.24 9.19 -2.96
N ILE A 77 3.75 7.94 -3.01
CA ILE A 77 3.48 7.22 -4.25
C ILE A 77 2.00 7.31 -4.66
N GLY A 78 1.22 8.11 -3.93
CA GLY A 78 -0.14 8.47 -4.27
C GLY A 78 -1.12 7.29 -4.22
N LEU A 79 -2.01 7.25 -5.20
CA LEU A 79 -2.99 6.17 -5.35
C LEU A 79 -2.29 4.91 -5.87
N CYS A 80 -2.26 3.85 -5.07
CA CYS A 80 -1.61 2.59 -5.42
C CYS A 80 -2.34 1.38 -4.81
N SER A 81 -1.94 0.16 -5.22
CA SER A 81 -2.32 -1.06 -4.51
C SER A 81 -1.44 -1.25 -3.26
N THR A 82 -1.82 -2.18 -2.37
CA THR A 82 -0.95 -2.59 -1.26
C THR A 82 0.36 -3.18 -1.80
N ASP A 83 0.30 -3.98 -2.88
CA ASP A 83 1.50 -4.59 -3.49
C ASP A 83 2.42 -3.54 -4.13
N GLY A 84 1.85 -2.46 -4.67
CA GLY A 84 2.62 -1.30 -5.14
C GLY A 84 3.40 -0.63 -4.01
N LEU A 85 2.79 -0.54 -2.81
CA LEU A 85 3.50 -0.06 -1.62
C LEU A 85 4.57 -1.05 -1.17
N SER A 86 4.29 -2.36 -1.13
CA SER A 86 5.29 -3.38 -0.79
C SER A 86 6.49 -3.33 -1.73
N TYR A 87 6.24 -3.26 -3.04
CA TYR A 87 7.28 -3.13 -4.06
C TYR A 87 8.13 -1.87 -3.85
N ALA A 88 7.50 -0.73 -3.58
CA ALA A 88 8.20 0.52 -3.31
C ALA A 88 9.02 0.45 -2.02
N SER A 89 8.47 -0.10 -0.95
CA SER A 89 9.19 -0.34 0.31
C SER A 89 10.40 -1.26 0.12
N GLY A 90 10.23 -2.35 -0.64
CA GLY A 90 11.26 -3.31 -0.98
C GLY A 90 12.40 -2.71 -1.80
N THR A 91 12.07 -2.09 -2.93
CA THR A 91 13.07 -1.54 -3.86
C THR A 91 13.77 -0.29 -3.34
N ARG A 92 13.14 0.46 -2.44
CA ARG A 92 13.74 1.66 -1.83
C ARG A 92 14.40 1.39 -0.47
N ASP A 93 14.20 0.19 0.09
CA ASP A 93 14.65 -0.17 1.44
C ASP A 93 14.18 0.86 2.49
N LEU A 94 12.91 1.25 2.39
CA LEU A 94 12.26 2.22 3.28
C LEU A 94 11.05 1.61 3.97
N PRO A 95 10.79 1.95 5.25
CA PRO A 95 9.52 1.67 5.90
C PRO A 95 8.35 2.25 5.11
N GLY A 96 7.18 1.61 5.21
CA GLY A 96 6.01 1.97 4.42
C GLY A 96 4.75 2.17 5.26
N ALA A 97 3.87 3.04 4.77
CA ALA A 97 2.52 3.22 5.29
C ALA A 97 1.50 3.22 4.15
N MET A 98 0.50 2.34 4.22
CA MET A 98 -0.59 2.28 3.25
C MET A 98 -1.91 2.66 3.90
N VAL A 99 -2.51 3.76 3.45
CA VAL A 99 -3.84 4.19 3.90
C VAL A 99 -4.90 3.42 3.12
N THR A 100 -5.52 2.45 3.80
CA THR A 100 -6.56 1.58 3.23
C THR A 100 -7.27 0.79 4.32
N ALA A 101 -8.55 0.49 4.12
CA ALA A 101 -9.24 -0.59 4.85
C ALA A 101 -9.47 -1.85 4.00
N SER A 102 -8.74 -2.00 2.89
CA SER A 102 -8.83 -3.17 2.00
C SER A 102 -10.29 -3.44 1.61
N HIS A 103 -10.83 -4.61 1.94
CA HIS A 103 -12.18 -5.06 1.61
C HIS A 103 -13.29 -4.58 2.57
N ASN A 104 -12.98 -3.78 3.60
CA ASN A 104 -14.00 -3.31 4.54
C ASN A 104 -15.06 -2.42 3.85
N PRO A 105 -16.26 -2.29 4.43
CA PRO A 105 -17.29 -1.34 3.98
C PRO A 105 -16.77 0.10 3.77
N ALA A 106 -17.49 0.90 2.99
CA ALA A 106 -17.05 2.24 2.57
C ALA A 106 -16.83 3.25 3.73
N GLY A 107 -17.50 3.06 4.87
CA GLY A 107 -17.33 3.91 6.05
C GLY A 107 -16.05 3.65 6.84
N ASP A 108 -15.38 2.51 6.61
CA ASP A 108 -14.11 2.18 7.23
C ASP A 108 -12.93 2.79 6.48
N ASN A 109 -11.88 3.14 7.21
CA ASN A 109 -10.54 3.30 6.66
C ASN A 109 -9.49 2.76 7.65
N GLY A 110 -8.22 2.81 7.28
CA GLY A 110 -7.15 2.22 8.05
C GLY A 110 -5.77 2.60 7.57
N ILE A 111 -4.77 2.16 8.31
CA ILE A 111 -3.35 2.35 8.01
C ILE A 111 -2.64 1.02 8.28
N LYS A 112 -2.01 0.48 7.23
CA LYS A 112 -1.08 -0.65 7.35
C LYS A 112 0.34 -0.10 7.41
N LEU A 113 1.15 -0.62 8.32
CA LEU A 113 2.54 -0.20 8.52
C LEU A 113 3.48 -1.37 8.24
N CYS A 114 4.58 -1.08 7.57
CA CYS A 114 5.69 -2.01 7.39
C CYS A 114 7.02 -1.33 7.68
N ARG A 115 8.00 -2.13 8.08
CA ARG A 115 9.42 -1.76 8.09
C ARG A 115 9.96 -1.79 6.66
N ALA A 116 11.24 -1.46 6.52
CA ALA A 116 11.94 -1.66 5.26
C ALA A 116 11.83 -3.11 4.75
N ALA A 117 11.99 -3.29 3.45
CA ALA A 117 11.74 -4.56 2.77
C ALA A 117 10.31 -5.11 2.95
N ALA A 118 9.32 -4.22 3.14
CA ALA A 118 7.92 -4.57 3.40
C ALA A 118 7.68 -5.49 4.61
N ALA A 119 8.64 -5.59 5.53
CA ALA A 119 8.50 -6.47 6.69
C ALA A 119 7.38 -5.97 7.65
N PRO A 120 6.52 -6.86 8.19
CA PRO A 120 5.31 -6.44 8.89
C PRO A 120 5.57 -5.75 10.24
N VAL A 121 4.76 -4.73 10.55
CA VAL A 121 4.64 -4.13 11.89
C VAL A 121 3.34 -4.59 12.54
N GLY A 122 3.41 -5.55 13.45
CA GLY A 122 2.32 -6.07 14.26
C GLY A 122 2.53 -5.82 15.75
N GLN A 123 1.63 -6.32 16.61
CA GLN A 123 1.69 -6.10 18.06
C GLN A 123 3.03 -6.54 18.67
N ASP A 124 3.56 -7.68 18.24
CA ASP A 124 4.85 -8.22 18.71
C ASP A 124 6.06 -7.49 18.08
N SER A 125 5.83 -6.61 17.10
CA SER A 125 6.86 -5.88 16.38
C SER A 125 6.65 -4.35 16.39
N ARG A 126 6.31 -3.81 17.58
CA ARG A 126 6.21 -2.38 17.94
C ARG A 126 4.89 -1.66 17.63
N LEU A 127 3.87 -2.34 17.08
CA LEU A 127 2.56 -1.69 16.87
C LEU A 127 1.90 -1.25 18.20
N ALA A 128 2.13 -1.99 19.29
CA ALA A 128 1.69 -1.59 20.63
C ALA A 128 2.34 -0.29 21.10
N GLU A 129 3.64 -0.11 20.85
CA GLU A 129 4.37 1.11 21.20
C GLU A 129 3.90 2.31 20.37
N ILE A 130 3.61 2.10 19.08
CA ILE A 130 3.01 3.12 18.21
C ILE A 130 1.64 3.55 18.75
N ARG A 131 0.78 2.59 19.12
CA ARG A 131 -0.53 2.87 19.73
C ARG A 131 -0.39 3.74 20.97
N ASP A 132 0.48 3.33 21.90
CA ASP A 132 0.60 3.99 23.20
C ASP A 132 1.19 5.41 23.05
N LEU A 133 2.17 5.59 22.16
CA LEU A 133 2.71 6.92 21.86
C LEU A 133 1.69 7.80 21.13
N ALA A 134 0.94 7.26 20.17
CA ALA A 134 -0.09 8.03 19.47
C ALA A 134 -1.21 8.47 20.43
N GLN A 135 -1.66 7.59 21.34
CA GLN A 135 -2.63 7.97 22.38
C GLN A 135 -2.07 9.07 23.27
N TRP A 136 -0.81 8.92 23.73
CA TRP A 136 -0.14 9.91 24.56
C TRP A 136 -0.04 11.28 23.87
N LEU A 137 0.22 11.31 22.56
CA LEU A 137 0.25 12.54 21.75
C LEU A 137 -1.14 13.19 21.69
N LEU A 138 -2.21 12.41 21.51
CA LEU A 138 -3.58 12.93 21.48
C LEU A 138 -4.04 13.47 22.84
N ASP A 139 -3.78 12.73 23.92
CA ASP A 139 -4.23 13.07 25.28
C ASP A 139 -3.64 14.38 25.79
N ARG A 140 -2.42 14.67 25.37
CA ARG A 140 -1.69 15.83 25.87
C ARG A 140 -1.77 17.06 24.96
N GLY A 141 -2.35 16.93 23.76
CA GLY A 141 -2.41 18.00 22.74
C GLY A 141 -1.03 18.28 22.10
N ASP A 142 -0.83 19.47 21.54
CA ASP A 142 0.48 19.92 21.05
C ASP A 142 1.45 20.09 22.24
N LEU A 143 2.21 19.04 22.59
CA LEU A 143 3.15 19.14 23.69
C LEU A 143 4.57 19.48 23.28
N HIS A 144 4.98 20.63 23.81
CA HIS A 144 6.30 20.89 24.35
C HIS A 144 6.99 19.62 24.92
N GLN A 145 8.22 19.38 24.46
CA GLN A 145 9.26 18.46 25.01
C GLN A 145 9.52 17.12 24.31
N LEU A 146 9.14 16.94 23.04
CA LEU A 146 10.07 16.24 22.15
C LEU A 146 11.07 17.28 21.67
N THR A 147 12.37 16.95 21.63
CA THR A 147 13.33 17.85 20.96
C THR A 147 12.89 17.86 19.50
N ALA A 148 12.21 18.93 19.10
CA ALA A 148 11.78 19.10 17.73
C ALA A 148 13.01 18.94 16.83
N PRO A 149 12.91 18.19 15.73
CA PRO A 149 14.00 18.10 14.78
C PRO A 149 14.39 19.51 14.33
N ALA A 150 15.66 19.70 13.98
CA ALA A 150 16.17 21.01 13.56
C ALA A 150 15.40 21.58 12.34
N SER A 151 14.80 20.70 11.53
CA SER A 151 13.88 21.02 10.44
C SER A 151 12.85 19.91 10.26
N ALA A 152 11.69 20.25 9.71
CA ALA A 152 10.74 19.27 9.21
C ALA A 152 11.35 18.49 8.02
N GLY A 153 10.87 17.26 7.82
CA GLY A 153 11.20 16.45 6.64
C GLY A 153 10.61 17.05 5.36
N ARG A 154 10.97 16.47 4.22
CA ARG A 154 10.47 16.83 2.90
C ARG A 154 9.51 15.78 2.37
N ARG A 155 8.36 16.23 1.87
CA ARG A 155 7.46 15.40 1.05
C ARG A 155 7.84 15.51 -0.41
N GLN A 156 7.89 14.38 -1.09
CA GLN A 156 8.08 14.29 -2.54
C GLN A 156 7.10 13.29 -3.13
N GLU A 157 6.34 13.72 -4.12
CA GLU A 157 5.50 12.83 -4.92
C GLU A 157 6.36 12.09 -5.96
N VAL A 158 6.15 10.79 -6.10
CA VAL A 158 6.87 9.91 -7.03
C VAL A 158 5.90 8.92 -7.67
N ASP A 159 5.80 8.92 -8.99
CA ASP A 159 5.06 7.88 -9.72
C ASP A 159 5.95 6.63 -9.89
N LEU A 160 5.54 5.51 -9.28
CA LEU A 160 6.20 4.21 -9.38
C LEU A 160 5.38 3.17 -10.14
N LEU A 161 4.26 3.56 -10.77
CA LEU A 161 3.40 2.59 -11.45
C LEU A 161 4.15 1.88 -12.58
N ALA A 162 4.91 2.63 -13.38
CA ALA A 162 5.69 2.03 -14.46
C ALA A 162 6.75 1.06 -13.93
N ASP A 163 7.43 1.44 -12.86
CA ASP A 163 8.46 0.62 -12.21
C ASP A 163 7.87 -0.67 -11.63
N TYR A 164 6.66 -0.63 -11.07
CA TYR A 164 5.94 -1.81 -10.58
C TYR A 164 5.34 -2.67 -11.71
N ALA A 165 4.75 -2.03 -12.73
CA ALA A 165 3.99 -2.70 -13.76
C ALA A 165 4.87 -3.57 -14.67
N ALA A 166 6.10 -3.15 -14.94
CA ALA A 166 6.99 -3.89 -15.84
C ALA A 166 7.38 -5.28 -15.29
N PRO A 167 7.90 -5.43 -14.05
CA PRO A 167 8.16 -6.74 -13.45
C PRO A 167 6.90 -7.63 -13.33
N ALA A 168 5.77 -7.05 -12.91
CA ALA A 168 4.50 -7.78 -12.81
C ALA A 168 4.05 -8.32 -14.17
N THR A 169 4.13 -7.49 -15.21
CA THR A 169 3.81 -7.89 -16.60
C THR A 169 4.73 -9.03 -17.06
N GLU A 170 6.03 -8.98 -16.74
CA GLU A 170 6.96 -10.03 -17.13
C GLU A 170 6.73 -11.35 -16.38
N ARG A 171 6.30 -11.32 -15.11
CA ARG A 171 5.87 -12.54 -14.41
C ARG A 171 4.65 -13.17 -15.07
N VAL A 172 3.66 -12.38 -15.47
CA VAL A 172 2.46 -12.88 -16.17
C VAL A 172 2.82 -13.40 -17.57
N ARG A 173 3.76 -12.77 -18.28
CA ARG A 173 4.28 -13.29 -19.56
C ARG A 173 4.85 -14.70 -19.39
N ARG A 174 5.75 -14.89 -18.43
CA ARG A 174 6.36 -16.20 -18.13
C ARG A 174 5.29 -17.23 -17.77
N TRP A 175 4.36 -16.87 -16.88
CA TRP A 175 3.23 -17.72 -16.51
C TRP A 175 2.40 -18.19 -17.72
N ALA A 176 2.17 -17.30 -18.68
CA ALA A 176 1.41 -17.60 -19.90
C ALA A 176 2.20 -18.52 -20.85
N LEU A 177 3.49 -18.22 -21.07
CA LEU A 177 4.39 -19.03 -21.89
C LEU A 177 4.55 -20.46 -21.36
N ASP A 178 4.70 -20.62 -20.04
CA ASP A 178 4.81 -21.92 -19.37
C ASP A 178 3.55 -22.78 -19.56
N ARG A 179 2.42 -22.16 -19.93
CA ARG A 179 1.14 -22.83 -20.24
C ARG A 179 0.92 -23.01 -21.73
N GLY A 180 1.92 -22.72 -22.57
CA GLY A 180 1.86 -22.85 -24.02
C GLY A 180 1.03 -21.76 -24.71
N ALA A 181 0.77 -20.65 -24.04
CA ALA A 181 0.08 -19.53 -24.68
C ALA A 181 1.01 -18.81 -25.67
N ARG A 182 0.44 -18.27 -26.74
CA ARG A 182 1.10 -17.25 -27.56
C ARG A 182 1.04 -15.94 -26.81
N VAL A 183 2.11 -15.15 -26.86
CA VAL A 183 2.18 -13.82 -26.24
C VAL A 183 2.60 -12.76 -27.24
N ASP A 184 2.05 -11.56 -27.12
CA ASP A 184 2.44 -10.36 -27.85
C ASP A 184 2.19 -9.09 -27.03
N ASP A 185 2.65 -7.94 -27.55
CA ASP A 185 2.69 -6.65 -26.85
C ASP A 185 1.73 -5.59 -27.46
N THR A 186 0.68 -6.02 -28.18
CA THR A 186 -0.15 -5.11 -29.00
C THR A 186 -0.94 -4.09 -28.18
N ASP A 187 -1.36 -4.45 -26.95
CA ASP A 187 -2.09 -3.56 -26.01
C ASP A 187 -1.70 -3.89 -24.56
N GLY A 188 -0.42 -3.66 -24.24
CA GLY A 188 0.23 -4.28 -23.09
C GLY A 188 0.50 -5.75 -23.37
N LEU A 189 0.55 -6.59 -22.33
CA LEU A 189 0.71 -8.03 -22.51
C LEU A 189 -0.62 -8.66 -22.94
N LEU A 190 -0.65 -9.33 -24.08
CA LEU A 190 -1.72 -10.24 -24.48
C LEU A 190 -1.17 -11.68 -24.45
N GLY A 191 -1.83 -12.57 -23.71
CA GLY A 191 -1.53 -14.00 -23.66
C GLY A 191 -2.76 -14.82 -24.06
N ARG A 192 -2.62 -15.75 -25.02
CA ARG A 192 -3.77 -16.47 -25.58
C ARG A 192 -3.47 -17.93 -25.92
N GLN A 193 -4.40 -18.81 -25.53
CA GLN A 193 -4.47 -20.20 -26.01
C GLN A 193 -5.16 -20.28 -27.38
N ASP A 194 -4.87 -21.33 -28.14
CA ASP A 194 -5.56 -21.57 -29.41
C ASP A 194 -7.10 -21.66 -29.21
N GLU A 195 -7.87 -20.92 -30.02
CA GLU A 195 -9.34 -20.82 -29.93
C GLU A 195 -10.07 -22.17 -30.00
N GLY A 196 -9.51 -23.12 -30.77
CA GLY A 196 -10.06 -24.48 -30.90
C GLY A 196 -9.85 -25.36 -29.67
N SER A 197 -9.06 -24.92 -28.69
CA SER A 197 -8.74 -25.71 -27.50
C SER A 197 -9.92 -25.76 -26.53
N VAL A 198 -10.25 -26.95 -26.02
CA VAL A 198 -11.17 -27.08 -24.87
C VAL A 198 -10.68 -26.31 -23.64
N ALA A 199 -9.38 -26.00 -23.58
CA ALA A 199 -8.74 -25.22 -22.54
C ALA A 199 -8.67 -23.71 -22.82
N PHE A 200 -9.40 -23.20 -23.84
CA PHE A 200 -9.35 -21.80 -24.28
C PHE A 200 -9.47 -20.77 -23.14
N TRP A 201 -8.52 -19.84 -23.14
CA TRP A 201 -8.54 -18.58 -22.41
C TRP A 201 -7.65 -17.55 -23.10
N TRP A 202 -7.92 -16.28 -22.84
CA TRP A 202 -6.98 -15.20 -23.09
C TRP A 202 -6.96 -14.20 -21.92
N VAL A 203 -5.82 -13.55 -21.78
CA VAL A 203 -5.54 -12.53 -20.77
C VAL A 203 -4.91 -11.31 -21.42
N SER A 204 -5.37 -10.12 -21.04
CA SER A 204 -4.67 -8.87 -21.32
C SER A 204 -4.32 -8.18 -20.00
N LEU A 205 -3.06 -7.78 -19.85
CA LEU A 205 -2.58 -7.00 -18.73
C LEU A 205 -1.86 -5.75 -19.24
N ARG A 206 -2.34 -4.57 -18.83
CA ARG A 206 -1.76 -3.29 -19.24
C ARG A 206 -1.85 -2.23 -18.16
N SER A 207 -0.91 -1.29 -18.17
CA SER A 207 -1.06 -0.05 -17.40
C SER A 207 -2.14 0.84 -18.01
N SER A 208 -2.90 1.54 -17.17
CA SER A 208 -3.80 2.58 -17.62
C SER A 208 -3.02 3.84 -17.99
N ASN A 209 -3.41 4.49 -19.09
CA ASN A 209 -2.82 5.76 -19.53
C ASN A 209 -3.36 6.98 -18.76
N THR A 210 -4.46 6.83 -18.03
CA THR A 210 -5.22 7.94 -17.44
C THR A 210 -5.45 7.80 -15.95
N GLU A 211 -5.14 6.64 -15.38
CA GLU A 211 -5.37 6.31 -13.98
C GLU A 211 -4.17 5.51 -13.47
N PRO A 212 -3.77 5.62 -12.19
CA PRO A 212 -2.62 4.92 -11.67
C PRO A 212 -2.94 3.44 -11.32
N VAL A 213 -3.40 2.68 -12.32
CA VAL A 213 -3.86 1.29 -12.16
C VAL A 213 -3.37 0.40 -13.29
N MET A 214 -3.19 -0.89 -12.99
CA MET A 214 -3.09 -1.94 -14.01
C MET A 214 -4.49 -2.51 -14.27
N ARG A 215 -4.79 -2.78 -15.54
CA ARG A 215 -6.05 -3.40 -15.97
C ARG A 215 -5.79 -4.82 -16.42
N LEU A 216 -6.45 -5.77 -15.75
CA LEU A 216 -6.49 -7.17 -16.10
C LEU A 216 -7.85 -7.48 -16.76
N THR A 217 -7.81 -7.97 -18.00
CA THR A 217 -8.97 -8.53 -18.69
C THR A 217 -8.75 -10.01 -18.90
N VAL A 218 -9.75 -10.83 -18.56
CA VAL A 218 -9.70 -12.29 -18.73
C VAL A 218 -10.98 -12.76 -19.40
N GLU A 219 -10.82 -13.64 -20.38
CA GLU A 219 -11.92 -14.37 -20.99
C GLU A 219 -11.54 -15.83 -21.10
N ALA A 220 -12.52 -16.72 -20.96
CA ALA A 220 -12.34 -18.14 -21.12
C ALA A 220 -13.62 -18.78 -21.67
N ARG A 221 -13.51 -20.08 -21.98
CA ARG A 221 -14.63 -20.89 -22.48
C ARG A 221 -15.88 -20.85 -21.59
N ASP A 222 -15.71 -20.78 -20.28
CA ASP A 222 -16.78 -20.70 -19.30
C ASP A 222 -16.35 -19.90 -18.06
N GLY A 223 -17.32 -19.60 -17.18
CA GLY A 223 -17.09 -18.79 -15.98
C GLY A 223 -16.10 -19.40 -14.99
N ALA A 224 -16.18 -20.71 -14.77
CA ALA A 224 -15.28 -21.40 -13.84
C ALA A 224 -13.82 -21.34 -14.32
N ARG A 225 -13.60 -21.50 -15.63
CA ARG A 225 -12.28 -21.36 -16.25
C ARG A 225 -11.77 -19.93 -16.21
N MET A 226 -12.64 -18.94 -16.43
CA MET A 226 -12.27 -17.52 -16.35
C MET A 226 -11.81 -17.17 -14.94
N GLU A 227 -12.54 -17.59 -13.91
CA GLU A 227 -12.18 -17.37 -12.50
C GLU A 227 -10.84 -18.03 -12.16
N GLN A 228 -10.61 -19.27 -12.58
CA GLN A 228 -9.33 -19.94 -12.40
C GLN A 228 -8.15 -19.18 -13.03
N VAL A 229 -8.34 -18.66 -14.26
CA VAL A 229 -7.29 -17.89 -14.95
C VAL A 229 -7.07 -16.53 -14.27
N ARG A 230 -8.14 -15.82 -13.92
CA ARG A 230 -8.08 -14.57 -13.17
C ARG A 230 -7.31 -14.74 -11.87
N ASP A 231 -7.69 -15.71 -11.05
CA ASP A 231 -7.08 -15.92 -9.73
C ASP A 231 -5.62 -16.36 -9.86
N ALA A 232 -5.29 -17.17 -10.87
CA ALA A 232 -3.91 -17.55 -11.15
C ALA A 232 -3.05 -16.36 -11.61
N VAL A 233 -3.60 -15.45 -12.43
CA VAL A 233 -2.87 -14.26 -12.89
C VAL A 233 -2.72 -13.25 -11.75
N LEU A 234 -3.77 -13.01 -10.95
CA LEU A 234 -3.68 -12.14 -9.77
C LEU A 234 -2.62 -12.65 -8.79
N ALA A 235 -2.62 -13.95 -8.50
CA ALA A 235 -1.61 -14.56 -7.64
C ALA A 235 -0.18 -14.44 -8.17
N VAL A 236 0.03 -14.24 -9.48
CA VAL A 236 1.34 -13.99 -10.10
C VAL A 236 1.73 -12.51 -10.04
N VAL A 237 0.75 -11.62 -10.23
CA VAL A 237 0.94 -10.16 -10.08
C VAL A 237 1.33 -9.82 -8.65
N GLU A 238 0.65 -10.41 -7.67
CA GLU A 238 0.82 -10.17 -6.22
C GLU A 238 2.07 -10.83 -5.62
N GLN A 239 2.88 -11.57 -6.39
CA GLN A 239 4.13 -12.16 -5.87
C GLN A 239 5.17 -11.07 -5.61
N GLU A 240 5.72 -11.06 -4.41
CA GLU A 240 6.91 -10.31 -4.02
C GLU A 240 8.16 -11.15 -4.37
N ASP A 241 9.19 -10.53 -4.94
CA ASP A 241 10.49 -11.17 -5.29
C ASP A 241 11.43 -11.24 -4.08
#